data_AF-A0A1Y2W7Q8-F1
#
_entry.id   AF-A0A1Y2W7Q8-F1
#
_cell.length_a   1.000
_cell.length_b   1.000
_cell.length_c   1.000
_cell.angle_alpha   90.00
_cell.angle_beta   90.00
_cell.angle_gamma   90.00
#
_symmetry.space_group_name_H-M   'P 1'
#
loop_
_entity.id
_entity.type
_entity.pdbx_description
1 polymer ?
#
loop_
_entity_poly.entity_id
_entity_poly.type
_entity_poly.pdbx_seq_one_letter_code
_entity_poly.pdbx_strand_id
1 'polypeptide(L)'
;MQSTVPLTLLHEAPSDPESLGSEIATFLQQFRDPMINGNCPYIHMRAISFHSDQDRANWIGYMPDPLTRDLFSNFGGSDPKYKKNTQIGLFSTPTGQLVGNQWQDRGWHVYVVAIVRDAIPDRKGKRILIWDCDPVPTASETTRWRSVLWGRQRTFVDYLRKHRAMSKAEIWYNTDDSYSGRNQCLMLSLQKVAQWASLGDIGYLGSEDPRFQNCVKLKP
;
A
#
# COMPACT_ATOMS: atom_id res chain seq x y z
N MET A 1 1.13 0.10 27.94
CA MET A 1 2.01 1.17 27.41
C MET A 1 1.79 1.25 25.92
N GLN A 2 1.19 2.35 25.43
CA GLN A 2 1.03 2.58 23.99
C GLN A 2 2.38 3.04 23.44
N SER A 3 3.01 2.20 22.62
CA SER A 3 4.22 2.58 21.88
C SER A 3 3.80 3.54 20.77
N THR A 4 3.72 4.83 21.07
CA THR A 4 3.59 5.88 20.07
C THR A 4 4.86 5.89 19.23
N VAL A 5 4.76 5.51 17.96
CA VAL A 5 5.81 5.69 16.95
C VAL A 5 6.18 7.18 16.94
N PRO A 6 7.38 7.58 17.37
CA PRO A 6 7.68 8.99 17.54
C PRO A 6 7.76 9.70 16.18
N LEU A 7 7.14 10.88 16.09
CA LEU A 7 7.11 11.74 14.89
C LEU A 7 8.51 12.13 14.37
N THR A 8 9.55 11.99 15.18
CA THR A 8 10.95 12.20 14.79
C THR A 8 11.41 11.28 13.67
N LEU A 9 10.73 10.15 13.41
CA LEU A 9 11.09 9.22 12.33
C LEU A 9 10.91 9.81 10.93
N LEU A 10 10.16 10.90 10.77
CA LEU A 10 9.86 11.47 9.44
C LEU A 10 10.98 12.32 8.83
N HIS A 11 11.94 12.79 9.62
CA HIS A 11 13.02 13.65 9.11
C HIS A 11 14.04 12.89 8.25
N GLU A 12 14.12 11.56 8.39
CA GLU A 12 15.04 10.69 7.64
C GLU A 12 14.33 9.93 6.51
N ALA A 13 13.04 10.20 6.28
CA ALA A 13 12.29 9.53 5.23
C ALA A 13 12.80 9.97 3.84
N PRO A 14 13.06 9.02 2.93
CA PRO A 14 13.35 9.38 1.54
C PRO A 14 12.14 10.12 0.95
N SER A 15 12.41 11.18 0.19
CA SER A 15 11.37 12.05 -0.37
C SER A 15 11.19 11.89 -1.88
N ASP A 16 12.21 11.42 -2.59
CA ASP A 16 12.21 11.28 -4.04
C ASP A 16 11.48 9.98 -4.43
N PRO A 17 10.42 10.03 -5.27
CA PRO A 17 9.74 8.83 -5.76
C PRO A 17 10.66 7.82 -6.46
N GLU A 18 11.81 8.26 -6.98
CA GLU A 18 12.83 7.44 -7.62
C GLU A 18 13.89 6.88 -6.66
N SER A 19 13.78 7.16 -5.35
CA SER A 19 14.65 6.58 -4.32
C SER A 19 14.81 5.08 -4.46
N LEU A 20 16.00 4.59 -4.11
CA LEU A 20 16.31 3.18 -4.18
C LEU A 20 15.38 2.40 -3.22
N GLY A 21 14.95 1.22 -3.64
CA GLY A 21 14.27 0.26 -2.79
C GLY A 21 15.04 -0.06 -1.50
N SER A 22 16.38 0.01 -1.50
CA SER A 22 17.20 -0.14 -0.28
C SER A 22 17.03 1.03 0.70
N GLU A 23 16.89 2.27 0.22
CA GLU A 23 16.64 3.46 1.04
C GLU A 23 15.25 3.39 1.68
N ILE A 24 14.25 3.05 0.87
CA ILE A 24 12.88 2.80 1.35
C ILE A 24 12.86 1.68 2.40
N ALA A 25 13.55 0.57 2.13
CA ALA A 25 13.63 -0.55 3.06
C ALA A 25 14.31 -0.16 4.37
N THR A 26 15.33 0.71 4.33
CA THR A 26 16.00 1.22 5.53
C THR A 26 15.04 1.98 6.43
N PHE A 27 14.22 2.86 5.86
CA PHE A 27 13.15 3.53 6.62
C PHE A 27 12.14 2.52 7.20
N LEU A 28 11.66 1.57 6.38
CA LEU A 28 10.64 0.61 6.83
C LEU A 28 11.14 -0.34 7.93
N GLN A 29 12.46 -0.58 8.03
CA GLN A 29 13.05 -1.43 9.07
C GLN A 29 12.81 -0.93 10.49
N GLN A 30 12.56 0.36 10.69
CA GLN A 30 12.24 0.92 12.02
C GLN A 30 10.97 0.30 12.63
N PHE A 31 10.07 -0.26 11.81
CA PHE A 31 8.85 -0.92 12.28
C PHE A 31 9.06 -2.40 12.64
N ARG A 32 10.25 -2.97 12.42
CA ARG A 32 10.51 -4.39 12.64
C ARG A 32 10.28 -4.81 14.09
N ASP A 33 10.89 -4.12 15.04
CA ASP A 33 10.77 -4.47 16.45
C ASP A 33 9.35 -4.25 17.00
N PRO A 34 8.67 -3.10 16.73
CA PRO A 34 7.26 -2.93 17.07
C PRO A 34 6.35 -4.00 16.46
N MET A 35 6.63 -4.43 15.23
CA MET A 35 5.84 -5.47 14.54
C MET A 35 5.99 -6.84 15.21
N ILE A 36 7.21 -7.22 15.61
CA ILE A 36 7.49 -8.54 16.22
C ILE A 36 7.06 -8.56 17.70
N ASN A 37 7.40 -7.52 18.46
CA ASN A 37 7.31 -7.50 19.92
C ASN A 37 6.16 -6.64 20.46
N GLY A 38 5.43 -5.93 19.59
CA GLY A 38 4.45 -4.93 20.00
C GLY A 38 3.11 -5.02 19.29
N ASN A 39 2.23 -4.09 19.65
CA ASN A 39 0.95 -3.86 19.00
C ASN A 39 1.13 -2.96 17.76
N CYS A 40 1.85 -3.46 16.76
CA CYS A 40 2.02 -2.82 15.45
C CYS A 40 1.50 -3.77 14.36
N PRO A 41 0.80 -3.28 13.32
CA PRO A 41 0.39 -4.10 12.19
C PRO A 41 1.61 -4.71 11.48
N TYR A 42 1.37 -5.69 10.62
CA TYR A 42 2.43 -6.15 9.73
C TYR A 42 2.76 -5.04 8.74
N ILE A 43 3.99 -4.52 8.79
CA ILE A 43 4.52 -3.63 7.76
C ILE A 43 5.39 -4.47 6.83
N HIS A 44 5.15 -4.40 5.53
CA HIS A 44 6.03 -5.03 4.57
C HIS A 44 7.33 -4.23 4.46
N MET A 45 8.48 -4.88 4.65
CA MET A 45 9.78 -4.20 4.86
C MET A 45 10.45 -3.69 3.58
N ARG A 46 9.87 -3.96 2.41
CA ARG A 46 10.42 -3.59 1.09
C ARG A 46 9.31 -2.96 0.26
N ALA A 47 9.66 -2.05 -0.64
CA ALA A 47 8.69 -1.53 -1.60
C ALA A 47 8.19 -2.65 -2.52
N ILE A 48 6.89 -2.69 -2.79
CA ILE A 48 6.28 -3.60 -3.75
C ILE A 48 6.19 -2.90 -5.10
N SER A 49 6.77 -3.49 -6.15
CA SER A 49 6.83 -2.85 -7.47
C SER A 49 6.34 -3.73 -8.60
N PHE A 50 6.46 -5.05 -8.46
CA PHE A 50 6.31 -5.96 -9.60
C PHE A 50 5.19 -6.97 -9.42
N HIS A 51 4.48 -7.28 -10.49
CA HIS A 51 3.42 -8.28 -10.42
C HIS A 51 3.95 -9.73 -10.48
N SER A 52 5.14 -9.95 -11.05
CA SER A 52 5.76 -11.26 -11.24
C SER A 52 7.28 -11.15 -11.37
N ASP A 53 7.97 -12.30 -11.31
CA ASP A 53 9.41 -12.35 -11.58
C ASP A 53 9.76 -11.90 -13.00
N GLN A 54 8.95 -12.26 -14.00
CA GLN A 54 9.16 -11.83 -15.38
C GLN A 54 9.04 -10.31 -15.50
N ASP A 55 8.07 -9.72 -14.81
CA ASP A 55 7.94 -8.26 -14.75
C ASP A 55 9.22 -7.63 -14.22
N ARG A 56 9.69 -8.07 -13.05
CA ARG A 56 10.93 -7.59 -12.44
C ARG A 56 12.14 -7.77 -13.36
N ALA A 57 12.25 -8.92 -14.04
CA ALA A 57 13.34 -9.20 -14.97
C ALA A 57 13.36 -8.21 -16.14
N ASN A 58 12.19 -7.78 -16.64
CA ASN A 58 12.10 -6.79 -17.71
C ASN A 58 12.62 -5.41 -17.29
N TRP A 59 12.66 -5.10 -15.99
CA TRP A 59 13.19 -3.83 -15.46
C TRP A 59 14.71 -3.86 -15.20
N ILE A 60 15.37 -5.01 -15.36
CA ILE A 60 16.83 -5.11 -15.25
C ILE A 60 17.47 -4.26 -16.35
N GLY A 61 18.33 -3.31 -15.94
CA GLY A 61 18.99 -2.36 -16.84
C GLY A 61 18.23 -1.05 -17.06
N TYR A 62 16.98 -0.95 -16.61
CA TYR A 62 16.18 0.28 -16.69
C TYR A 62 15.85 0.89 -15.32
N MET A 63 15.92 0.07 -14.27
CA MET A 63 15.82 0.49 -12.88
C MET A 63 17.16 0.19 -12.19
N PRO A 64 17.68 1.08 -11.33
CA PRO A 64 18.94 0.85 -10.64
C PRO A 64 18.91 -0.38 -9.73
N ASP A 65 17.77 -0.70 -9.11
CA ASP A 65 17.70 -1.70 -8.06
C ASP A 65 16.43 -2.60 -8.05
N PRO A 66 16.02 -3.19 -9.18
CA PRO A 66 14.81 -4.01 -9.26
C PRO A 66 14.84 -5.22 -8.29
N LEU A 67 16.02 -5.71 -7.91
CA LEU A 67 16.17 -6.85 -7.00
C LEU A 67 16.01 -6.51 -5.51
N THR A 68 15.97 -5.22 -5.14
CA THR A 68 15.72 -4.76 -3.76
C THR A 68 14.22 -4.52 -3.48
N ARG A 69 13.39 -4.63 -4.51
CA ARG A 69 11.93 -4.46 -4.46
C ARG A 69 11.23 -5.82 -4.57
N ASP A 70 10.01 -5.88 -4.06
CA ASP A 70 9.25 -7.11 -3.88
C ASP A 70 8.10 -7.24 -4.88
N LEU A 71 7.63 -8.48 -5.04
CA LEU A 71 6.51 -8.83 -5.91
C LEU A 71 5.18 -8.70 -5.16
N PHE A 72 4.08 -8.68 -5.90
CA PHE A 72 2.73 -8.75 -5.34
C PHE A 72 2.52 -9.99 -4.46
N SER A 73 3.11 -11.12 -4.84
CA SER A 73 3.04 -12.37 -4.06
C SER A 73 3.77 -12.30 -2.73
N ASN A 74 4.80 -11.46 -2.61
CA ASN A 74 5.48 -11.23 -1.35
C ASN A 74 4.62 -10.47 -0.35
N PHE A 75 3.55 -9.79 -0.77
CA PHE A 75 2.66 -9.03 0.13
C PHE A 75 1.24 -9.62 0.22
N GLY A 76 0.60 -9.87 -0.93
CA GLY A 76 -0.83 -10.19 -1.06
C GLY A 76 -1.28 -11.61 -0.69
N GLY A 77 -0.52 -12.31 0.17
CA GLY A 77 -0.86 -13.66 0.62
C GLY A 77 -2.20 -13.73 1.36
N SER A 78 -2.84 -14.91 1.33
CA SER A 78 -4.14 -15.12 1.99
C SER A 78 -4.08 -15.10 3.51
N ASP A 79 -2.93 -15.50 4.06
CA ASP A 79 -2.75 -15.78 5.48
C ASP A 79 -2.17 -14.58 6.22
N PRO A 80 -2.55 -14.38 7.50
CA PRO A 80 -2.07 -13.25 8.25
C PRO A 80 -0.59 -13.45 8.52
N LYS A 81 0.23 -12.55 8.01
CA LYS A 81 1.65 -12.53 8.31
C LYS A 81 1.85 -12.17 9.78
N TYR A 82 2.67 -12.95 10.47
CA TYR A 82 2.91 -12.80 11.91
C TYR A 82 1.61 -12.78 12.75
N LYS A 83 0.55 -13.46 12.28
CA LYS A 83 -0.78 -13.48 12.92
C LYS A 83 -1.41 -12.10 13.11
N LYS A 84 -0.99 -11.10 12.31
CA LYS A 84 -1.48 -9.73 12.39
C LYS A 84 -2.85 -9.56 11.72
N ASN A 85 -3.69 -8.72 12.30
CA ASN A 85 -5.01 -8.36 11.76
C ASN A 85 -4.91 -7.43 10.55
N THR A 86 -3.88 -6.59 10.53
CA THR A 86 -3.65 -5.59 9.50
C THR A 86 -2.28 -5.79 8.86
N GLN A 87 -2.25 -5.71 7.52
CA GLN A 87 -1.03 -5.74 6.71
C GLN A 87 -0.94 -4.45 5.90
N ILE A 88 0.19 -3.76 5.95
CA ILE A 88 0.43 -2.50 5.25
C ILE A 88 1.62 -2.69 4.32
N GLY A 89 1.44 -2.32 3.05
CA GLY A 89 2.47 -2.39 2.02
C GLY A 89 2.61 -1.04 1.33
N LEU A 90 3.85 -0.60 1.14
CA LEU A 90 4.19 0.55 0.32
C LEU A 90 4.42 0.06 -1.12
N PHE A 91 3.70 0.64 -2.07
CA PHE A 91 3.83 0.31 -3.48
C PHE A 91 4.54 1.46 -4.17
N SER A 92 5.63 1.17 -4.87
CA SER A 92 6.33 2.12 -5.73
C SER A 92 6.27 1.57 -7.15
N THR A 93 5.64 2.31 -8.05
CA THR A 93 5.22 1.79 -9.36
C THR A 93 5.41 2.84 -10.44
N PRO A 94 5.74 2.46 -11.68
CA PRO A 94 5.85 3.40 -12.79
C PRO A 94 4.49 4.04 -13.10
N THR A 95 4.51 5.33 -13.47
CA THR A 95 3.33 6.10 -13.86
C THR A 95 2.88 5.84 -15.30
N GLY A 96 1.60 6.08 -15.58
CA GLY A 96 1.07 6.06 -16.94
C GLY A 96 0.89 4.66 -17.56
N GLN A 97 0.78 4.64 -18.89
CA GLN A 97 0.55 3.42 -19.65
C GLN A 97 1.88 2.70 -19.95
N LEU A 98 2.01 1.47 -19.47
CA LEU A 98 3.20 0.63 -19.67
C LEU A 98 3.18 -0.16 -21.00
N VAL A 99 2.35 0.27 -21.95
CA VAL A 99 2.23 -0.36 -23.27
C VAL A 99 2.90 0.56 -24.28
N GLY A 100 3.86 0.04 -25.05
CA GLY A 100 4.62 0.78 -26.06
C GLY A 100 6.12 0.83 -25.76
N ASN A 101 6.84 1.74 -26.40
CA ASN A 101 8.31 1.74 -26.44
C ASN A 101 8.98 2.71 -25.45
N GLN A 102 8.21 3.37 -24.58
CA GLN A 102 8.70 4.42 -23.65
C GLN A 102 8.18 4.22 -22.23
N TRP A 103 7.98 2.96 -21.82
CA TRP A 103 7.56 2.69 -20.44
C TRP A 103 8.71 2.89 -19.45
N GLN A 104 9.95 2.88 -19.92
CA GLN A 104 11.18 3.05 -19.16
C GLN A 104 11.39 4.49 -18.68
N ASP A 105 10.94 5.48 -19.46
CA ASP A 105 11.11 6.91 -19.17
C ASP A 105 10.01 7.47 -18.25
N ARG A 106 9.13 6.60 -17.74
CA ARG A 106 8.01 7.01 -16.89
C ARG A 106 8.51 7.24 -15.48
N GLY A 107 8.16 8.39 -14.92
CA GLY A 107 8.40 8.69 -13.51
C GLY A 107 7.70 7.69 -12.59
N TRP A 108 8.17 7.59 -11.36
CA TRP A 108 7.63 6.68 -10.36
C TRP A 108 6.58 7.35 -9.49
N HIS A 109 5.60 6.56 -9.06
CA HIS A 109 4.55 6.97 -8.14
C HIS A 109 4.47 5.99 -6.97
N VAL A 110 4.18 6.53 -5.79
CA VAL A 110 4.15 5.76 -4.55
C VAL A 110 2.79 5.90 -3.88
N TYR A 111 2.22 4.78 -3.47
CA TYR A 111 0.94 4.70 -2.75
C TYR A 111 1.00 3.62 -1.68
N VAL A 112 0.02 3.60 -0.79
CA VAL A 112 -0.05 2.65 0.33
C VAL A 112 -1.27 1.75 0.19
N VAL A 113 -1.11 0.47 0.50
CA VAL A 113 -2.23 -0.46 0.62
C VAL A 113 -2.26 -1.07 2.01
N ALA A 114 -3.43 -1.07 2.63
CA ALA A 114 -3.72 -1.86 3.82
C ALA A 114 -4.70 -3.00 3.50
N ILE A 115 -4.40 -4.21 3.98
CA ILE A 115 -5.33 -5.33 4.04
C ILE A 115 -5.75 -5.50 5.49
N VAL A 116 -7.00 -5.16 5.79
CA VAL A 116 -7.57 -5.15 7.15
C VAL A 116 -8.59 -6.26 7.28
N ARG A 117 -8.43 -7.12 8.29
CA ARG A 117 -9.39 -8.17 8.65
C ARG A 117 -10.47 -7.62 9.57
N ASP A 118 -11.65 -8.21 9.57
CA ASP A 118 -12.65 -7.92 10.60
C ASP A 118 -12.08 -8.19 12.00
N ALA A 119 -12.35 -7.27 12.94
CA ALA A 119 -11.98 -7.45 14.34
C ALA A 119 -12.82 -8.54 15.04
N ILE A 120 -14.03 -8.80 14.53
CA ILE A 120 -14.97 -9.77 15.09
C ILE A 120 -14.65 -11.15 14.50
N PRO A 121 -14.25 -12.16 15.31
CA PRO A 121 -13.82 -13.48 14.83
C PRO A 121 -14.80 -14.19 13.90
N ASP A 122 -16.11 -14.00 14.12
CA ASP A 122 -17.17 -14.65 13.34
C ASP A 122 -17.54 -13.90 12.06
N ARG A 123 -17.11 -12.64 11.91
CA ARG A 123 -17.29 -11.88 10.67
C ARG A 123 -16.16 -12.23 9.72
N LYS A 124 -16.49 -13.00 8.69
CA LYS A 124 -15.55 -13.31 7.59
C LYS A 124 -15.56 -12.15 6.60
N GLY A 125 -14.55 -11.30 6.67
CA GLY A 125 -14.37 -10.22 5.71
C GLY A 125 -12.96 -9.65 5.73
N LYS A 126 -12.56 -9.11 4.57
CA LYS A 126 -11.30 -8.40 4.40
C LYS A 126 -11.59 -7.13 3.62
N ARG A 127 -10.89 -6.06 3.96
CA ARG A 127 -10.95 -4.78 3.29
C ARG A 127 -9.57 -4.47 2.73
N ILE A 128 -9.54 -4.14 1.45
CA ILE A 128 -8.36 -3.63 0.77
C ILE A 128 -8.55 -2.11 0.75
N LEU A 129 -7.77 -1.40 1.54
CA LEU A 129 -7.76 0.05 1.57
C LEU A 129 -6.56 0.55 0.77
N ILE A 130 -6.81 1.33 -0.25
CA ILE A 130 -5.78 1.97 -1.08
C ILE A 130 -5.78 3.45 -0.75
N TRP A 131 -4.62 3.96 -0.33
CA TRP A 131 -4.38 5.38 -0.14
C TRP A 131 -3.35 5.85 -1.15
N ASP A 132 -3.75 6.81 -1.97
CA ASP A 132 -2.97 7.49 -2.98
C ASP A 132 -2.98 8.99 -2.66
N CYS A 133 -1.83 9.66 -2.73
CA CYS A 133 -1.77 11.12 -2.54
C CYS A 133 -2.34 11.91 -3.71
N ASP A 134 -2.52 11.25 -4.87
CA ASP A 134 -3.12 11.81 -6.08
C ASP A 134 -4.41 11.03 -6.43
N PRO A 135 -5.44 11.04 -5.56
CA PRO A 135 -6.61 10.22 -5.77
C PRO A 135 -7.50 10.77 -6.90
N VAL A 136 -8.50 9.98 -7.29
CA VAL A 136 -9.66 10.47 -8.05
C VAL A 136 -10.71 10.99 -7.06
N PRO A 137 -10.82 12.31 -6.81
CA PRO A 137 -11.68 12.86 -5.75
C PRO A 137 -13.18 12.67 -6.00
N THR A 138 -13.58 12.45 -7.26
CA THR A 138 -14.97 12.22 -7.65
C THR A 138 -15.43 10.78 -7.47
N ALA A 139 -14.56 9.88 -7.00
CA ALA A 139 -14.95 8.51 -6.70
C ALA A 139 -15.98 8.46 -5.56
N SER A 140 -16.97 7.58 -5.68
CA SER A 140 -18.06 7.42 -4.72
C SER A 140 -18.37 5.93 -4.52
N GLU A 141 -19.31 5.64 -3.61
CA GLU A 141 -19.77 4.26 -3.38
C GLU A 141 -20.41 3.60 -4.62
N THR A 142 -20.89 4.42 -5.57
CA THR A 142 -21.48 3.93 -6.81
C THR A 142 -20.43 3.64 -7.89
N THR A 143 -19.21 4.17 -7.74
CA THR A 143 -18.14 4.08 -8.72
C THR A 143 -17.50 2.70 -8.72
N ARG A 144 -17.36 2.09 -9.89
CA ARG A 144 -16.69 0.79 -10.04
C ARG A 144 -15.20 0.94 -9.78
N TRP A 145 -14.61 0.01 -9.02
CA TRP A 145 -13.18 0.09 -8.71
C TRP A 145 -12.27 0.10 -9.95
N ARG A 146 -12.65 -0.59 -11.03
CA ARG A 146 -11.90 -0.62 -12.30
C ARG A 146 -11.89 0.71 -13.04
N SER A 147 -12.79 1.63 -12.70
CA SER A 147 -12.88 2.98 -13.27
C SER A 147 -12.07 4.00 -12.47
N VAL A 148 -11.65 3.65 -11.25
CA VAL A 148 -10.87 4.52 -10.35
C VAL A 148 -9.41 4.07 -10.31
N LEU A 149 -9.21 2.79 -10.03
CA LEU A 149 -7.87 2.22 -9.94
C LEU A 149 -7.28 2.05 -11.34
N TRP A 150 -6.05 2.50 -11.50
CA TRP A 150 -5.30 2.44 -12.75
C TRP A 150 -3.97 1.71 -12.55
N GLY A 151 -3.29 1.41 -13.66
CA GLY A 151 -1.96 0.81 -13.66
C GLY A 151 -1.80 -0.36 -12.68
N ARG A 152 -0.77 -0.27 -11.82
CA ARG A 152 -0.42 -1.32 -10.85
C ARG A 152 -1.41 -1.44 -9.70
N GLN A 153 -2.14 -0.40 -9.31
CA GLN A 153 -3.22 -0.51 -8.31
C GLN A 153 -4.28 -1.51 -8.80
N ARG A 154 -4.73 -1.32 -10.05
CA ARG A 154 -5.70 -2.22 -10.68
C ARG A 154 -5.15 -3.64 -10.82
N THR A 155 -3.92 -3.78 -11.32
CA THR A 155 -3.28 -5.09 -11.46
C THR A 155 -3.15 -5.81 -10.12
N PHE A 156 -2.83 -5.09 -9.04
CA PHE A 156 -2.73 -5.67 -7.70
C PHE A 156 -4.08 -6.14 -7.17
N VAL A 157 -5.15 -5.37 -7.36
CA VAL A 157 -6.51 -5.80 -6.98
C VAL A 157 -6.98 -7.00 -7.81
N ASP A 158 -6.74 -7.02 -9.12
CA ASP A 158 -7.02 -8.19 -9.96
C ASP A 158 -6.20 -9.41 -9.49
N TYR A 159 -4.92 -9.23 -9.11
CA TYR A 159 -4.08 -10.27 -8.51
C TYR A 159 -4.70 -10.82 -7.23
N LEU A 160 -5.10 -9.95 -6.29
CA LEU A 160 -5.75 -10.35 -5.05
C LEU A 160 -7.06 -11.10 -5.31
N ARG A 161 -7.91 -10.62 -6.23
CA ARG A 161 -9.21 -11.25 -6.50
C ARG A 161 -9.11 -12.67 -7.08
N LYS A 162 -7.98 -13.03 -7.71
CA LYS A 162 -7.72 -14.41 -8.14
C LYS A 162 -7.51 -15.37 -6.96
N HIS A 163 -7.14 -14.86 -5.78
CA HIS A 163 -7.03 -15.65 -4.56
C HIS A 163 -8.40 -15.80 -3.88
N ARG A 164 -8.86 -17.05 -3.67
CA ARG A 164 -10.18 -17.35 -3.07
C ARG A 164 -10.41 -16.64 -1.74
N ALA A 165 -9.36 -16.43 -0.95
CA ALA A 165 -9.43 -15.76 0.34
C ALA A 165 -9.59 -14.23 0.27
N MET A 166 -9.51 -13.63 -0.93
CA MET A 166 -9.57 -12.19 -1.19
C MET A 166 -10.61 -11.82 -2.26
N SER A 167 -11.22 -12.80 -2.94
CA SER A 167 -12.17 -12.58 -4.04
C SER A 167 -13.42 -11.78 -3.64
N LYS A 168 -13.79 -11.81 -2.36
CA LYS A 168 -14.91 -11.06 -1.77
C LYS A 168 -14.46 -9.85 -0.93
N ALA A 169 -13.18 -9.50 -0.96
CA ALA A 169 -12.70 -8.36 -0.20
C ALA A 169 -13.33 -7.06 -0.72
N GLU A 170 -13.78 -6.21 0.20
CA GLU A 170 -14.26 -4.87 -0.13
C GLU A 170 -13.07 -4.00 -0.51
N ILE A 171 -13.24 -3.14 -1.52
CA ILE A 171 -12.19 -2.22 -1.95
C ILE A 171 -12.58 -0.83 -1.46
N TRP A 172 -11.70 -0.22 -0.69
CA TRP A 172 -11.83 1.13 -0.17
C TRP A 172 -10.71 1.98 -0.75
N TYR A 173 -11.02 3.24 -1.02
CA TYR A 173 -10.11 4.14 -1.72
C TYR A 173 -10.23 5.55 -1.13
N ASN A 174 -9.11 6.22 -0.87
CA ASN A 174 -9.17 7.60 -0.39
C ASN A 174 -9.60 8.56 -1.51
N THR A 175 -10.33 9.60 -1.14
CA THR A 175 -10.78 10.65 -2.08
C THR A 175 -10.29 12.04 -1.67
N ASP A 176 -9.49 12.12 -0.61
CA ASP A 176 -8.85 13.36 -0.15
C ASP A 176 -7.69 13.76 -1.06
N ASP A 177 -7.92 14.77 -1.89
CA ASP A 177 -6.99 15.31 -2.89
C ASP A 177 -6.19 16.51 -2.37
N SER A 178 -6.22 16.79 -1.07
CA SER A 178 -5.50 17.93 -0.47
C SER A 178 -3.98 17.90 -0.71
N TYR A 179 -3.43 16.73 -1.05
CA TYR A 179 -2.01 16.53 -1.35
C TYR A 179 -1.68 16.34 -2.83
N SER A 180 -2.67 16.35 -3.71
CA SER A 180 -2.48 16.07 -5.14
C SER A 180 -1.54 17.06 -5.81
N GLY A 181 -0.71 16.58 -6.72
CA GLY A 181 0.20 17.39 -7.56
C GLY A 181 1.41 17.96 -6.83
N ARG A 182 1.64 17.60 -5.55
CA ARG A 182 2.77 18.14 -4.77
C ARG A 182 4.12 17.51 -5.07
N ASN A 183 4.17 16.47 -5.91
CA ASN A 183 5.37 15.70 -6.21
C ASN A 183 6.08 15.17 -4.94
N GLN A 184 5.28 14.71 -3.98
CA GLN A 184 5.74 14.25 -2.65
C GLN A 184 5.20 12.85 -2.33
N CYS A 185 4.87 12.05 -3.35
CA CYS A 185 4.13 10.81 -3.17
C CYS A 185 4.85 9.79 -2.28
N LEU A 186 6.18 9.70 -2.35
CA LEU A 186 6.95 8.83 -1.45
C LEU A 186 6.86 9.29 0.00
N MET A 187 7.23 10.54 0.28
CA MET A 187 7.22 11.10 1.64
C MET A 187 5.83 10.97 2.29
N LEU A 188 4.78 11.36 1.56
CA LEU A 188 3.42 11.30 2.07
C LEU A 188 2.93 9.86 2.28
N SER A 189 3.31 8.93 1.40
CA SER A 189 3.01 7.51 1.58
C SER A 189 3.73 6.92 2.79
N LEU A 190 5.00 7.26 3.03
CA LEU A 190 5.73 6.84 4.22
C LEU A 190 5.13 7.43 5.51
N GLN A 191 4.70 8.69 5.47
CA GLN A 191 3.93 9.30 6.55
C GLN A 191 2.64 8.53 6.81
N LYS A 192 1.93 8.12 5.75
CA LYS A 192 0.71 7.32 5.88
C LYS A 192 0.96 5.93 6.48
N VAL A 193 2.07 5.28 6.11
CA VAL A 193 2.52 4.02 6.73
C VAL A 193 2.75 4.23 8.22
N ALA A 194 3.50 5.27 8.62
CA ALA A 194 3.76 5.57 10.03
C ALA A 194 2.48 5.89 10.80
N GLN A 195 1.58 6.68 10.20
CA GLN A 195 0.27 7.00 10.76
C GLN A 195 -0.52 5.72 11.03
N TRP A 196 -0.68 4.84 10.04
CA TRP A 196 -1.42 3.59 10.21
C TRP A 196 -0.73 2.59 11.14
N ALA A 197 0.60 2.57 11.19
CA ALA A 197 1.35 1.77 12.16
C ALA A 197 1.06 2.20 13.61
N SER A 198 0.95 3.52 13.84
CA SER A 198 0.70 4.09 15.16
C SER A 198 -0.68 3.74 15.75
N LEU A 199 -1.64 3.35 14.89
CA LEU A 199 -2.97 2.89 15.32
C LEU A 199 -2.93 1.48 15.93
N GLY A 200 -1.83 0.76 15.72
CA GLY A 200 -1.61 -0.61 16.16
C GLY A 200 -2.31 -1.68 15.33
N ASP A 201 -2.17 -2.94 15.74
CA ASP A 201 -2.70 -4.09 15.00
C ASP A 201 -4.18 -4.34 15.31
N ILE A 202 -5.01 -3.36 14.94
CA ILE A 202 -6.46 -3.42 15.12
C ILE A 202 -7.14 -3.96 13.85
N GLY A 203 -8.15 -4.82 14.03
CA GLY A 203 -9.06 -5.20 12.94
C GLY A 203 -9.96 -4.03 12.53
N TYR A 204 -10.83 -4.25 11.55
CA TYR A 204 -11.76 -3.24 11.05
C TYR A 204 -12.80 -2.87 12.12
N LEU A 205 -12.93 -1.56 12.40
CA LEU A 205 -13.81 -1.01 13.43
C LEU A 205 -15.13 -0.43 12.90
N GLY A 206 -15.44 -0.58 11.62
CA GLY A 206 -16.63 0.05 11.03
C GLY A 206 -16.40 1.53 10.73
N SER A 207 -17.43 2.37 10.94
CA SER A 207 -17.38 3.83 10.72
C SER A 207 -16.33 4.54 11.58
N GLU A 208 -16.00 3.96 12.73
CA GLU A 208 -15.04 4.53 13.68
C GLU A 208 -13.59 4.22 13.33
N ASP A 209 -13.32 3.44 12.27
CA ASP A 209 -11.96 3.09 11.90
C ASP A 209 -11.24 4.29 11.27
N PRO A 210 -10.25 4.90 11.96
CA PRO A 210 -9.61 6.13 11.49
C PRO A 210 -8.84 5.94 10.18
N ARG A 211 -8.52 4.70 9.79
CA ARG A 211 -7.87 4.41 8.49
C ARG A 211 -8.78 4.72 7.32
N PHE A 212 -10.09 4.60 7.51
CA PHE A 212 -11.11 4.73 6.48
C PHE A 212 -11.73 6.13 6.42
N GLN A 213 -11.24 7.08 7.23
CA GLN A 213 -11.59 8.48 7.10
C GLN A 213 -11.23 8.98 5.69
N ASN A 214 -12.12 9.76 5.09
CA ASN A 214 -12.02 10.25 3.71
C ASN A 214 -11.88 9.14 2.65
N CYS A 215 -12.39 7.94 2.94
CA CYS A 215 -12.38 6.83 1.99
C CYS A 215 -13.80 6.42 1.61
N VAL A 216 -13.96 5.96 0.37
CA VAL A 216 -15.22 5.44 -0.16
C VAL A 216 -15.09 3.96 -0.49
N LYS A 217 -16.16 3.19 -0.26
CA LYS A 217 -16.23 1.78 -0.64
C LYS A 217 -16.59 1.67 -2.12
N LEU A 218 -15.65 1.24 -2.96
CA LEU A 218 -15.87 1.11 -4.40
C LEU A 218 -16.73 -0.11 -4.75
N LYS A 219 -17.57 0.05 -5.79
CA LYS A 219 -18.43 -1.02 -6.31
C LYS A 219 -17.59 -2.12 -6.98
N PRO A 220 -17.92 -3.41 -6.78
CA PRO A 220 -17.18 -4.55 -7.32
C PRO A 220 -17.01 -4.61 -8.84
#